data_AF-A0A2A3YTX1-F1
#
_entry.id   AF-A0A2A3YTX1-F1
#
_cell.length_a   1.000
_cell.length_b   1.000
_cell.length_c   1.000
_cell.angle_alpha   90.00
_cell.angle_beta   90.00
_cell.angle_gamma   90.00
#
_symmetry.space_group_name_H-M   'P 1'
#
loop_
_entity.id
_entity.type
_entity.pdbx_description
1 polymer ?
#
loop_
_entity_poly.entity_id
_entity_poly.type
_entity_poly.pdbx_seq_one_letter_code
_entity_poly.pdbx_strand_id
1 'polypeptide(L)'
;MQSTSQTLTDETDRTVSQVSLRDWGMSGKHGNVFSGIDLDVSPGAVAIIQGPAGSGKTSLLLSIAGRMRVTSGEGHVGDLDIRKQARRVRETVSVGHVAGLTDLENDFTLAQHIAERLIMLQPWYKPWVSKSSLREVVDVIRNTFDSATEVLDRLPEGRFSTSDAKDADFLIDDEGKAFVSELSQLQKFLLELGLASLAQAPVVILDNIDYLREREDRARAWAAILIYQDLRRDRDPDNPLTVIASCEDSSDVDLVLDALESQVSPTSVSELPLTRHPRH
;
A
#
# COMPACT_ATOMS: atom_id res chain seq x y z
N MET A 1 -6.79 -36.58 -50.32
CA MET A 1 -5.80 -35.56 -49.89
C MET A 1 -6.44 -34.76 -48.77
N GLN A 2 -6.13 -35.13 -47.53
CA GLN A 2 -6.53 -34.37 -46.34
C GLN A 2 -5.61 -33.17 -46.23
N SER A 3 -6.17 -31.96 -46.19
CA SER A 3 -5.43 -30.76 -45.84
C SER A 3 -5.92 -30.32 -44.46
N THR A 4 -5.09 -30.58 -43.46
CA THR A 4 -5.31 -30.26 -42.07
C THR A 4 -5.09 -28.77 -41.87
N SER A 5 -6.15 -27.99 -41.66
CA SER A 5 -6.02 -26.62 -41.13
C SER A 5 -5.68 -26.72 -39.66
N GLN A 6 -4.39 -26.60 -39.33
CA GLN A 6 -3.95 -26.28 -37.98
C GLN A 6 -4.25 -24.80 -37.73
N THR A 7 -5.29 -24.55 -36.93
CA THR A 7 -5.48 -23.26 -36.27
C THR A 7 -4.36 -23.10 -35.25
N LEU A 8 -3.35 -22.30 -35.59
CA LEU A 8 -2.47 -21.69 -34.62
C LEU A 8 -3.33 -20.76 -33.77
N THR A 9 -3.75 -21.24 -32.60
CA THR A 9 -4.28 -20.40 -31.53
C THR A 9 -3.20 -19.39 -31.16
N ASP A 10 -3.54 -18.11 -31.29
CA ASP A 10 -2.82 -16.96 -30.73
C ASP A 10 -2.40 -17.26 -29.28
N GLU A 11 -1.13 -17.60 -29.09
CA GLU A 11 -0.43 -17.32 -27.85
C GLU A 11 -0.01 -15.86 -27.92
N THR A 12 -0.13 -15.15 -26.79
CA THR A 12 0.45 -13.82 -26.49
C THR A 12 -0.48 -12.61 -26.58
N ASP A 13 -1.51 -12.60 -25.73
CA ASP A 13 -1.77 -11.41 -24.90
C ASP A 13 -1.84 -11.86 -23.43
N ARG A 14 -0.68 -12.27 -22.89
CA ARG A 14 -0.56 -12.46 -21.44
C ARG A 14 -0.47 -11.07 -20.85
N THR A 15 -1.59 -10.56 -20.34
CA THR A 15 -1.61 -9.39 -19.47
C THR A 15 -0.54 -9.59 -18.40
N VAL A 16 0.49 -8.76 -18.40
CA VAL A 16 1.57 -8.85 -17.41
C VAL A 16 0.97 -8.44 -16.07
N SER A 17 0.75 -9.40 -15.18
CA SER A 17 0.29 -9.15 -13.80
C SER A 17 1.50 -8.83 -12.91
N GLN A 18 1.43 -7.73 -12.16
CA GLN A 18 2.40 -7.42 -11.10
C GLN A 18 2.22 -8.34 -9.90
N VAL A 19 0.98 -8.72 -9.59
CA VAL A 19 0.64 -9.77 -8.62
C VAL A 19 -0.41 -10.68 -9.23
N SER A 20 -0.17 -11.99 -9.19
CA SER A 20 -1.14 -12.99 -9.65
C SER A 20 -1.30 -14.09 -8.60
N LEU A 21 -2.53 -14.40 -8.22
CA LEU A 21 -2.89 -15.48 -7.29
C LEU A 21 -3.89 -16.41 -7.96
N ARG A 22 -3.73 -17.72 -7.74
CA ARG A 22 -4.63 -18.79 -8.20
C ARG A 22 -4.89 -19.79 -7.10
N ASP A 23 -6.16 -20.01 -6.76
CA ASP A 23 -6.61 -20.89 -5.66
C ASP A 23 -5.83 -20.64 -4.34
N TRP A 24 -5.49 -19.37 -4.10
CA TRP A 24 -4.60 -19.00 -3.00
C TRP A 24 -5.34 -19.13 -1.67
N GLY A 25 -4.76 -19.87 -0.73
CA GLY A 25 -5.46 -20.25 0.49
C GLY A 25 -4.55 -20.53 1.66
N MET A 26 -5.02 -20.17 2.86
CA MET A 26 -4.32 -20.37 4.12
C MET A 26 -5.26 -20.98 5.15
N SER A 27 -4.85 -22.11 5.72
CA SER A 27 -5.54 -22.77 6.83
C SER A 27 -4.63 -22.88 8.04
N GLY A 28 -5.22 -22.70 9.24
CA GLY A 28 -4.57 -22.91 10.52
C GLY A 28 -5.22 -24.05 11.31
N LYS A 29 -4.87 -24.16 12.59
CA LYS A 29 -5.43 -25.20 13.49
C LYS A 29 -6.95 -25.11 13.68
N HIS A 30 -7.53 -23.93 13.47
CA HIS A 30 -8.96 -23.65 13.69
C HIS A 30 -9.74 -23.52 12.36
N GLY A 31 -9.21 -24.08 11.27
CA GLY A 31 -9.83 -24.01 9.94
C GLY A 31 -9.19 -22.98 9.02
N ASN A 32 -9.93 -22.61 7.96
CA ASN A 32 -9.46 -21.68 6.93
C ASN A 32 -9.41 -20.24 7.47
N VAL A 33 -8.32 -19.56 7.18
CA VAL A 33 -8.16 -18.12 7.37
C VAL A 33 -8.73 -17.38 6.14
N PHE A 34 -8.37 -17.86 4.95
CA PHE A 34 -8.97 -17.51 3.65
C PHE A 34 -8.72 -18.69 2.68
N SER A 35 -9.52 -18.83 1.63
CA SER A 35 -9.36 -19.92 0.65
C SER A 35 -9.91 -19.57 -0.73
N GLY A 36 -9.33 -20.12 -1.78
CA GLY A 36 -9.84 -19.98 -3.15
C GLY A 36 -9.72 -18.57 -3.71
N ILE A 37 -8.65 -17.85 -3.35
CA ILE A 37 -8.43 -16.48 -3.82
C ILE A 37 -7.77 -16.51 -5.20
N ASP A 38 -8.51 -16.02 -6.19
CA ASP A 38 -8.01 -15.69 -7.51
C ASP A 38 -7.92 -14.16 -7.63
N LEU A 39 -6.74 -13.65 -7.98
CA LEU A 39 -6.48 -12.21 -8.09
C LEU A 39 -5.44 -11.95 -9.17
N ASP A 40 -5.67 -10.95 -10.02
CA ASP A 40 -4.67 -10.38 -10.91
C ASP A 40 -4.64 -8.88 -10.73
N VAL A 41 -3.45 -8.34 -10.45
CA VAL A 41 -3.22 -6.91 -10.28
C VAL A 41 -2.15 -6.50 -11.27
N SER A 42 -2.50 -5.62 -12.21
CA SER A 42 -1.55 -5.09 -13.19
C SER A 42 -0.53 -4.13 -12.56
N PRO A 43 0.63 -3.91 -13.21
CA PRO A 43 1.55 -2.84 -12.83
C PRO A 43 0.84 -1.48 -12.76
N GLY A 44 1.06 -0.74 -11.67
CA GLY A 44 0.46 0.59 -11.48
C GLY A 44 -1.03 0.58 -11.11
N ALA A 45 -1.62 -0.59 -10.84
CA ALA A 45 -3.00 -0.71 -10.39
C ALA A 45 -3.13 -0.53 -8.86
N VAL A 46 -4.36 -0.31 -8.41
CA VAL A 46 -4.77 -0.32 -7.00
C VAL A 46 -5.72 -1.50 -6.80
N ALA A 47 -5.36 -2.43 -5.93
CA ALA A 47 -6.23 -3.53 -5.51
C ALA A 47 -6.68 -3.32 -4.07
N ILE A 48 -8.00 -3.34 -3.84
CA ILE A 48 -8.62 -3.09 -2.55
C ILE A 48 -9.17 -4.41 -2.02
N ILE A 49 -8.59 -4.91 -0.93
CA ILE A 49 -9.06 -6.11 -0.24
C ILE A 49 -10.08 -5.68 0.81
N GLN A 50 -11.34 -5.98 0.56
CA GLN A 50 -12.45 -5.59 1.43
C GLN A 50 -12.89 -6.73 2.32
N GLY A 51 -13.40 -6.43 3.51
CA GLY A 51 -14.09 -7.40 4.33
C GLY A 51 -14.08 -7.07 5.81
N PRO A 52 -14.94 -7.70 6.62
CA PRO A 52 -15.04 -7.40 8.05
C PRO A 52 -13.78 -7.80 8.81
N ALA A 53 -13.58 -7.23 10.00
CA ALA A 53 -12.56 -7.67 10.94
C ALA A 53 -12.54 -9.20 11.11
N GLY A 54 -11.34 -9.79 10.98
CA GLY A 54 -11.13 -11.24 11.08
C GLY A 54 -11.48 -12.05 9.83
N SER A 55 -11.75 -11.42 8.68
CA SER A 55 -11.91 -12.09 7.38
C SER A 55 -10.60 -12.61 6.76
N GLY A 56 -9.44 -12.26 7.34
CA GLY A 56 -8.13 -12.70 6.87
C GLY A 56 -7.40 -11.70 5.97
N LYS A 57 -7.86 -10.44 5.85
CA LYS A 57 -7.23 -9.39 5.03
C LYS A 57 -5.73 -9.24 5.28
N THR A 58 -5.34 -9.01 6.53
CA THR A 58 -3.94 -8.91 6.96
C THR A 58 -3.14 -10.15 6.56
N SER A 59 -3.70 -11.34 6.78
CA SER A 59 -3.05 -12.62 6.43
C SER A 59 -2.86 -12.75 4.92
N LEU A 60 -3.85 -12.34 4.12
CA LEU A 60 -3.75 -12.34 2.66
C LEU A 60 -2.66 -11.37 2.19
N LEU A 61 -2.67 -10.12 2.68
CA LEU A 61 -1.64 -9.12 2.37
C LEU A 61 -0.23 -9.61 2.74
N LEU A 62 -0.05 -10.11 3.97
CA LEU A 62 1.25 -10.63 4.41
C LEU A 62 1.68 -11.87 3.62
N SER A 63 0.74 -12.66 3.12
CA SER A 63 1.07 -13.78 2.23
C SER A 63 1.57 -13.31 0.86
N ILE A 64 0.94 -12.28 0.28
CA ILE A 64 1.40 -11.65 -0.97
C ILE A 64 2.80 -11.07 -0.77
N ALA A 65 3.04 -10.42 0.38
CA ALA A 65 4.33 -9.83 0.71
C ALA A 65 5.41 -10.86 1.12
N GLY A 66 5.18 -12.17 0.95
CA GLY A 66 6.14 -13.22 1.28
C GLY A 66 6.50 -13.30 2.77
N ARG A 67 5.62 -12.79 3.65
CA ARG A 67 5.77 -12.74 5.12
C ARG A 67 4.88 -13.74 5.86
N MET A 68 3.91 -14.35 5.17
CA MET A 68 3.06 -15.41 5.72
C MET A 68 2.96 -16.58 4.74
N ARG A 69 3.07 -17.81 5.25
CA ARG A 69 3.06 -19.03 4.43
C ARG A 69 1.63 -19.51 4.18
N VAL A 70 1.26 -19.68 2.91
CA VAL A 70 0.00 -20.28 2.50
C VAL A 70 0.03 -21.81 2.48
N THR A 71 -1.15 -22.40 2.54
CA THR A 71 -1.36 -23.86 2.50
C THR A 71 -1.65 -24.37 1.09
N SER A 72 -2.31 -23.58 0.24
CA SER A 72 -2.69 -23.96 -1.13
C SER A 72 -2.46 -22.83 -2.14
N GLY A 73 -2.63 -23.17 -3.41
CA GLY A 73 -2.58 -22.23 -4.52
C GLY A 73 -1.18 -21.90 -5.05
N GLU A 74 -1.19 -21.07 -6.08
CA GLU A 74 -0.02 -20.53 -6.78
C GLU A 74 -0.07 -19.00 -6.74
N GLY A 75 1.08 -18.37 -6.58
CA GLY A 75 1.15 -16.94 -6.34
C GLY A 75 2.47 -16.37 -6.80
N HIS A 76 2.42 -15.27 -7.55
CA HIS A 76 3.59 -14.59 -8.09
C HIS A 76 3.55 -13.08 -7.81
N VAL A 77 4.73 -12.50 -7.62
CA VAL A 77 4.95 -11.04 -7.69
C VAL A 77 5.97 -10.79 -8.80
N GLY A 78 5.52 -10.20 -9.91
CA GLY A 78 6.24 -10.26 -11.19
C GLY A 78 6.59 -11.72 -11.53
N ASP A 79 7.86 -11.98 -11.80
CA ASP A 79 8.35 -13.34 -12.11
C ASP A 79 8.67 -14.21 -10.88
N LEU A 80 8.47 -13.70 -9.66
CA LEU A 80 8.87 -14.39 -8.43
C LEU A 80 7.73 -15.25 -7.89
N ASP A 81 7.93 -16.56 -7.79
CA ASP A 81 7.02 -17.48 -7.09
C ASP A 81 7.08 -17.19 -5.58
N ILE A 82 5.96 -16.76 -5.00
CA ILE A 82 5.88 -16.34 -3.59
C ILE A 82 6.21 -17.50 -2.64
N ARG A 83 5.78 -18.71 -2.96
CA ARG A 83 5.98 -19.89 -2.09
C ARG A 83 7.42 -20.37 -2.10
N LYS A 84 8.08 -20.27 -3.26
CA LYS A 84 9.47 -20.74 -3.45
C LYS A 84 10.52 -19.67 -3.19
N GLN A 85 10.18 -18.39 -3.41
CA GLN A 85 11.13 -17.27 -3.45
C GLN A 85 10.74 -16.15 -2.48
N ALA A 86 10.05 -16.47 -1.38
CA ALA A 86 9.59 -15.50 -0.37
C ALA A 86 10.63 -14.46 0.07
N ARG A 87 11.91 -14.81 0.15
CA ARG A 87 12.98 -13.85 0.46
C ARG A 87 13.11 -12.75 -0.59
N ARG A 88 13.15 -13.13 -1.88
CA ARG A 88 13.24 -12.19 -3.00
C ARG A 88 11.95 -11.38 -3.11
N VAL A 89 10.80 -11.99 -2.85
CA VAL A 89 9.52 -11.27 -2.82
C VAL A 89 9.51 -10.16 -1.75
N ARG A 90 10.09 -10.40 -0.57
CA ARG A 90 10.21 -9.35 0.47
C ARG A 90 11.08 -8.16 0.05
N GLU A 91 11.95 -8.33 -0.94
CA GLU A 91 12.76 -7.26 -1.51
C GLU A 91 11.98 -6.46 -2.57
N THR A 92 10.92 -7.05 -3.16
CA THR A 92 10.06 -6.40 -4.18
C THR A 92 8.71 -5.93 -3.65
N VAL A 93 8.36 -6.27 -2.40
CA VAL A 93 7.11 -5.85 -1.75
C VAL A 93 7.42 -5.12 -0.45
N SER A 94 7.23 -3.79 -0.47
CA SER A 94 7.26 -2.97 0.73
C SER A 94 5.96 -3.12 1.52
N VAL A 95 6.06 -2.83 2.81
CA VAL A 95 4.93 -2.91 3.75
C VAL A 95 4.86 -1.56 4.42
N GLY A 96 3.78 -0.82 4.16
CA GLY A 96 3.44 0.37 4.93
C GLY A 96 2.67 -0.02 6.17
N HIS A 97 1.67 0.76 6.58
CA HIS A 97 0.91 0.48 7.79
C HIS A 97 0.44 -0.98 7.82
N VAL A 98 0.86 -1.74 8.83
CA VAL A 98 0.34 -3.04 9.24
C VAL A 98 0.55 -3.15 10.75
N ALA A 99 -0.54 -3.10 11.51
CA ALA A 99 -0.50 -3.14 12.96
C ALA A 99 0.28 -4.35 13.50
N GLY A 100 1.19 -4.11 14.44
CA GLY A 100 2.07 -5.11 15.03
C GLY A 100 3.29 -5.49 14.18
N LEU A 101 3.42 -4.93 12.96
CA LEU A 101 4.55 -5.17 12.07
C LEU A 101 5.33 -3.89 11.74
N THR A 102 4.63 -2.77 11.55
CA THR A 102 5.26 -1.47 11.22
C THR A 102 5.11 -0.43 12.32
N ASP A 103 4.72 -0.85 13.51
CA ASP A 103 4.49 0.03 14.65
C ASP A 103 5.68 0.98 14.87
N LEU A 104 5.36 2.27 14.95
CA LEU A 104 6.34 3.32 15.18
C LEU A 104 6.66 3.44 16.68
N GLU A 105 7.96 3.60 16.98
CA GLU A 105 8.43 3.93 18.33
C GLU A 105 8.04 5.36 18.70
N ASN A 106 7.27 5.52 19.77
CA ASN A 106 6.67 6.80 20.18
C ASN A 106 7.70 7.78 20.76
N ASP A 107 8.81 7.25 21.29
CA ASP A 107 9.92 8.01 21.87
C ASP A 107 10.92 8.49 20.82
N PHE A 108 10.75 8.10 19.55
CA PHE A 108 11.57 8.57 18.44
C PHE A 108 10.94 9.77 17.76
N THR A 109 11.78 10.67 17.27
CA THR A 109 11.35 11.72 16.36
C THR A 109 11.16 11.19 14.96
N LEU A 110 10.44 11.95 14.13
CA LEU A 110 10.26 11.64 12.72
C LEU A 110 11.60 11.44 12.00
N ALA A 111 12.56 12.32 12.29
CA ALA A 111 13.90 12.25 11.76
C ALA A 111 14.62 10.96 12.13
N GLN A 112 14.43 10.47 13.35
CA GLN A 112 15.06 9.24 13.83
C GLN A 112 14.49 8.01 13.10
N HIS A 113 13.16 7.93 12.93
CA HIS A 113 12.52 6.86 12.14
C HIS A 113 12.96 6.84 10.69
N ILE A 114 13.00 8.02 10.04
CA ILE A 114 13.47 8.13 8.66
C ILE A 114 14.95 7.74 8.56
N ALA A 115 15.79 8.24 9.47
CA ALA A 115 17.21 7.91 9.50
C ALA A 115 17.43 6.41 9.71
N GLU A 116 16.74 5.78 10.65
CA GLU A 116 16.80 4.34 10.88
C GLU A 116 16.48 3.58 9.59
N ARG A 117 15.37 3.93 8.93
CA ARG A 117 14.96 3.27 7.70
C ARG A 117 15.97 3.45 6.57
N LEU A 118 16.51 4.65 6.40
CA LEU A 118 17.55 4.93 5.42
C LEU A 118 18.85 4.15 5.72
N ILE A 119 19.26 4.01 6.99
CA ILE A 119 20.42 3.20 7.39
C ILE A 119 20.19 1.73 7.03
N MET A 120 19.00 1.19 7.27
CA MET A 120 18.67 -0.20 6.93
C MET A 120 18.70 -0.49 5.42
N LEU A 121 18.45 0.52 4.58
CA LEU A 121 18.48 0.40 3.12
C LEU A 121 19.88 0.62 2.54
N GLN A 122 20.81 1.16 3.33
CA GLN A 122 22.19 1.39 2.92
C GLN A 122 23.08 0.16 3.17
N PRO A 123 24.23 0.07 2.49
CA PRO A 123 25.24 -0.93 2.85
C PRO A 123 25.65 -0.80 4.32
N TRP A 124 25.79 -1.94 5.00
CA TRP A 124 26.05 -2.02 6.45
C TRP A 124 27.26 -1.20 6.95
N TYR A 125 28.21 -0.87 6.07
CA TYR A 125 29.40 -0.06 6.37
C TYR A 125 29.15 1.46 6.30
N LYS A 126 27.92 1.91 6.00
CA LYS A 126 27.51 3.33 6.01
C LYS A 126 26.41 3.58 7.06
N PRO A 127 26.71 3.51 8.37
CA PRO A 127 25.72 3.69 9.44
C PRO A 127 25.30 5.16 9.69
N TRP A 128 25.38 6.04 8.70
CA TRP A 128 25.05 7.47 8.86
C TRP A 128 24.21 7.99 7.71
N VAL A 129 23.28 8.89 8.04
CA VAL A 129 22.41 9.58 7.09
C VAL A 129 22.75 11.06 7.12
N SER A 130 22.89 11.67 5.94
CA SER A 130 23.15 13.10 5.85
C SER A 130 21.89 13.90 6.19
N LYS A 131 22.05 15.09 6.78
CA LYS A 131 20.91 15.99 7.05
C LYS A 131 20.15 16.40 5.77
N SER A 132 20.79 16.40 4.60
CA SER A 132 20.12 16.72 3.33
C SER A 132 19.24 15.57 2.86
N SER A 133 19.74 14.33 2.89
CA SER A 133 18.93 13.15 2.54
C SER A 133 17.72 12.99 3.44
N LEU A 134 17.88 13.30 4.73
CA LEU A 134 16.77 13.31 5.69
C LEU A 134 15.70 14.35 5.31
N ARG A 135 16.14 15.57 5.01
CA ARG A 135 15.27 16.68 4.59
C ARG A 135 14.51 16.37 3.32
N GLU A 136 15.16 15.79 2.32
CA GLU A 136 14.51 15.39 1.06
C GLU A 136 13.35 14.43 1.30
N VAL A 137 13.51 13.45 2.20
CA VAL A 137 12.44 12.50 2.53
C VAL A 137 11.29 13.19 3.28
N VAL A 138 11.65 14.00 4.28
CA VAL A 138 10.72 14.85 5.04
C VAL A 138 9.87 15.72 4.10
N ASP A 139 10.50 16.38 3.13
CA ASP A 139 9.84 17.25 2.16
C ASP A 139 8.86 16.47 1.27
N VAL A 140 9.21 15.25 0.85
CA VAL A 140 8.31 14.40 0.05
C VAL A 140 7.07 14.00 0.84
N ILE A 141 7.23 13.60 2.10
CA ILE A 141 6.09 13.23 2.97
C ILE A 141 5.17 14.43 3.17
N ARG A 142 5.75 15.60 3.49
CA ARG A 142 5.00 16.85 3.67
C ARG A 142 4.24 17.25 2.41
N ASN A 143 4.91 17.31 1.26
CA ASN A 143 4.27 17.70 0.00
C ASN A 143 3.13 16.74 -0.39
N THR A 144 3.26 15.45 -0.08
CA THR A 144 2.20 14.46 -0.32
C THR A 144 0.98 14.74 0.56
N PHE A 145 1.19 15.09 1.83
CA PHE A 145 0.12 15.47 2.75
C PHE A 145 -0.58 16.78 2.35
N ASP A 146 0.20 17.79 1.99
CA ASP A 146 -0.33 19.08 1.55
C ASP A 146 -1.20 18.89 0.28
N SER A 147 -0.71 18.09 -0.67
CA SER A 147 -1.45 17.75 -1.89
C SER A 147 -2.75 16.99 -1.58
N ALA A 148 -2.70 16.01 -0.67
CA ALA A 148 -3.89 15.26 -0.26
C ALA A 148 -4.93 16.14 0.44
N THR A 149 -4.48 17.08 1.26
CA THR A 149 -5.36 18.02 1.98
C THR A 149 -5.99 19.02 1.02
N GLU A 150 -5.20 19.62 0.12
CA GLU A 150 -5.70 20.57 -0.88
C GLU A 150 -6.77 19.94 -1.78
N VAL A 151 -6.61 18.67 -2.14
CA VAL A 151 -7.60 17.93 -2.94
C VAL A 151 -8.92 17.80 -2.20
N LEU A 152 -8.89 17.48 -0.91
CA LEU A 152 -10.11 17.26 -0.14
C LEU A 152 -10.84 18.55 0.21
N ASP A 153 -10.10 19.65 0.41
CA ASP A 153 -10.70 20.98 0.62
C ASP A 153 -11.46 21.49 -0.62
N ARG A 154 -11.18 20.95 -1.81
CA ARG A 154 -11.91 21.27 -3.05
C ARG A 154 -13.25 20.53 -3.19
N LEU A 155 -13.56 19.58 -2.30
CA LEU A 155 -14.81 18.83 -2.35
C LEU A 155 -16.00 19.68 -1.84
N PRO A 156 -17.24 19.47 -2.37
CA PRO A 156 -18.41 20.22 -1.94
C PRO A 156 -18.64 20.17 -0.43
N GLU A 157 -19.00 21.30 0.18
CA GLU A 157 -19.32 21.42 1.61
C GLU A 157 -20.33 20.34 2.04
N GLY A 158 -20.05 19.66 3.15
CA GLY A 158 -20.90 18.60 3.69
C GLY A 158 -20.61 17.19 3.19
N ARG A 159 -19.62 17.00 2.29
CA ARG A 159 -19.07 15.65 2.00
C ARG A 159 -17.95 15.25 2.97
N PHE A 160 -17.18 16.23 3.41
CA PHE A 160 -16.12 16.18 4.42
C PHE A 160 -16.12 17.57 5.10
N SER A 161 -16.19 17.65 6.43
CA SER A 161 -16.29 18.92 7.15
C SER A 161 -14.92 19.58 7.24
N THR A 162 -14.83 20.84 6.82
CA THR A 162 -13.64 21.70 6.91
C THR A 162 -13.26 22.09 8.35
N SER A 163 -13.73 21.36 9.37
CA SER A 163 -13.50 21.71 10.77
C SER A 163 -12.26 21.07 11.41
N ASP A 164 -11.67 20.03 10.83
CA ASP A 164 -10.52 19.34 11.44
C ASP A 164 -9.18 19.58 10.71
N ALA A 165 -9.12 20.59 9.84
CA ALA A 165 -7.87 21.24 9.43
C ALA A 165 -7.37 22.28 10.47
N LYS A 166 -8.04 22.41 11.62
CA LYS A 166 -7.75 23.46 12.61
C LYS A 166 -6.60 23.19 13.56
N ASP A 167 -5.91 22.06 13.40
CA ASP A 167 -4.51 21.90 13.81
C ASP A 167 -3.71 21.27 12.65
N ALA A 168 -3.87 21.77 11.41
CA ALA A 168 -2.88 21.60 10.33
C ALA A 168 -1.55 22.33 10.64
N ASP A 169 -1.26 22.54 11.92
CA ASP A 169 0.02 22.95 12.46
C ASP A 169 0.75 21.69 12.94
N PHE A 170 0.86 20.68 12.07
CA PHE A 170 1.66 19.50 12.39
C PHE A 170 2.38 18.93 11.16
N LEU A 171 3.70 18.87 11.37
CA LEU A 171 4.72 18.03 10.74
C LEU A 171 5.25 18.60 9.43
N ILE A 172 6.38 19.26 9.44
CA ILE A 172 7.66 18.88 10.02
C ILE A 172 8.34 20.22 10.32
N ASP A 173 8.82 20.53 11.54
CA ASP A 173 9.91 21.54 11.58
C ASP A 173 10.94 21.02 10.58
N ASP A 174 11.51 21.80 9.66
CA ASP A 174 12.26 21.26 8.50
C ASP A 174 13.33 20.18 8.84
N GLU A 175 13.64 19.99 10.11
CA GLU A 175 14.53 19.00 10.68
C GLU A 175 13.90 17.69 11.21
N GLY A 176 12.57 17.54 11.33
CA GLY A 176 11.92 16.29 11.77
C GLY A 176 12.02 16.00 13.26
N LYS A 177 11.98 17.03 14.12
CA LYS A 177 12.14 16.92 15.58
C LYS A 177 10.88 16.53 16.34
N ALA A 178 9.71 16.64 15.75
CA ALA A 178 8.46 16.21 16.38
C ALA A 178 8.55 14.72 16.76
N PHE A 179 8.09 14.39 17.97
CA PHE A 179 8.06 13.01 18.44
C PHE A 179 6.88 12.26 17.85
N VAL A 180 7.04 10.95 17.62
CA VAL A 180 5.95 10.11 17.10
C VAL A 180 4.75 10.10 18.05
N SER A 181 4.97 10.21 19.37
CA SER A 181 3.89 10.34 20.36
C SER A 181 2.98 11.55 20.14
N GLU A 182 3.47 12.59 19.48
CA GLU A 182 2.74 13.84 19.24
C GLU A 182 1.88 13.79 17.97
N LEU A 183 2.05 12.78 17.12
CA LEU A 183 1.39 12.71 15.81
C LEU A 183 -0.03 12.16 15.92
N SER A 184 -0.93 12.68 15.09
CA SER A 184 -2.24 12.08 14.84
C SER A 184 -2.10 10.71 14.15
N GLN A 185 -3.18 9.92 14.14
CA GLN A 185 -3.19 8.61 13.48
C GLN A 185 -2.93 8.71 11.97
N LEU A 186 -3.51 9.71 11.31
CA LEU A 186 -3.27 9.97 9.88
C LEU A 186 -1.79 10.27 9.62
N GLN A 187 -1.17 11.08 10.47
CA GLN A 187 0.24 11.43 10.32
C GLN A 187 1.17 10.25 10.53
N LYS A 188 0.86 9.37 11.49
CA LYS A 188 1.57 8.09 11.67
C LYS A 188 1.44 7.20 10.43
N PHE A 189 0.22 7.09 9.89
CA PHE A 189 -0.04 6.35 8.66
C PHE A 189 0.80 6.88 7.48
N LEU A 190 0.84 8.20 7.28
CA LEU A 190 1.61 8.82 6.21
C LEU A 190 3.11 8.66 6.39
N LEU A 191 3.60 8.70 7.64
CA LEU A 191 4.98 8.35 7.93
C LEU A 191 5.27 6.90 7.54
N GLU A 192 4.43 5.94 7.94
CA GLU A 192 4.61 4.53 7.57
C GLU A 192 4.57 4.31 6.05
N LEU A 193 3.67 4.99 5.34
CA LEU A 193 3.62 5.01 3.88
C LEU A 193 4.93 5.56 3.29
N GLY A 194 5.42 6.68 3.83
CA GLY A 194 6.69 7.29 3.44
C GLY A 194 7.90 6.37 3.69
N LEU A 195 7.96 5.71 4.86
CA LEU A 195 9.03 4.78 5.21
C LEU A 195 9.01 3.51 4.34
N ALA A 196 7.83 3.00 3.97
CA ALA A 196 7.68 1.90 3.03
C ALA A 196 8.17 2.28 1.63
N SER A 197 7.91 3.54 1.25
CA SER A 197 8.25 4.12 -0.03
C SER A 197 9.76 4.29 -0.27
N LEU A 198 10.55 4.45 0.80
CA LEU A 198 12.01 4.57 0.71
C LEU A 198 12.70 3.37 0.05
N ALA A 199 12.10 2.18 0.14
CA ALA A 199 12.63 0.98 -0.50
C ALA A 199 12.44 0.98 -2.03
N GLN A 200 11.63 1.90 -2.58
CA GLN A 200 11.29 1.98 -4.01
C GLN A 200 10.82 0.63 -4.60
N ALA A 201 10.11 -0.15 -3.77
CA ALA A 201 9.58 -1.43 -4.18
C ALA A 201 8.46 -1.23 -5.23
N PRO A 202 8.34 -2.13 -6.23
CA PRO A 202 7.29 -2.05 -7.25
C PRO A 202 5.88 -2.30 -6.68
N VAL A 203 5.79 -2.96 -5.52
CA VAL A 203 4.52 -3.22 -4.83
C VAL A 203 4.60 -2.72 -3.39
N VAL A 204 3.56 -2.03 -2.94
CA VAL A 204 3.34 -1.71 -1.52
C VAL A 204 2.05 -2.35 -1.03
N ILE A 205 2.10 -2.95 0.17
CA ILE A 205 0.90 -3.40 0.88
C ILE A 205 0.57 -2.49 2.07
N LEU A 206 -0.72 -2.26 2.32
CA LEU A 206 -1.24 -1.41 3.39
C LEU A 206 -2.44 -2.08 4.08
N ASP A 207 -2.44 -2.17 5.41
CA ASP A 207 -3.46 -2.80 6.25
C ASP A 207 -3.62 -2.05 7.56
N ASN A 208 -4.78 -1.67 8.07
CA ASN A 208 -6.14 -1.63 7.55
C ASN A 208 -6.55 -0.16 7.57
N ILE A 209 -7.01 0.42 6.46
CA ILE A 209 -7.27 1.87 6.39
C ILE A 209 -8.32 2.32 7.44
N ASP A 210 -9.23 1.44 7.85
CA ASP A 210 -10.22 1.72 8.90
C ASP A 210 -9.64 1.84 10.32
N TYR A 211 -8.32 1.67 10.50
CA TYR A 211 -7.65 2.14 11.72
C TYR A 211 -7.86 3.65 11.93
N LEU A 212 -7.98 4.41 10.83
CA LEU A 212 -8.39 5.81 10.84
C LEU A 212 -9.91 5.89 11.01
N ARG A 213 -10.33 6.31 12.21
CA ARG A 213 -11.74 6.30 12.62
C ARG A 213 -12.56 7.35 11.88
N GLU A 214 -11.97 8.53 11.70
CA GLU A 214 -12.63 9.62 11.01
C GLU A 214 -12.63 9.38 9.51
N ARG A 215 -13.79 9.60 8.89
CA ARG A 215 -13.98 9.40 7.45
C ARG A 215 -13.06 10.31 6.63
N GLU A 216 -12.85 11.53 7.12
CA GLU A 216 -11.97 12.52 6.50
C GLU A 216 -10.53 12.04 6.46
N ASP A 217 -10.06 11.41 7.54
CA ASP A 217 -8.70 10.88 7.60
C ASP A 217 -8.52 9.67 6.68
N ARG A 218 -9.54 8.81 6.54
CA ARG A 218 -9.51 7.74 5.52
C ARG A 218 -9.45 8.30 4.11
N ALA A 219 -10.23 9.34 3.81
CA ALA A 219 -10.18 10.01 2.52
C ALA A 219 -8.80 10.65 2.26
N ARG A 220 -8.19 11.30 3.27
CA ARG A 220 -6.82 11.85 3.21
C ARG A 220 -5.78 10.76 2.96
N ALA A 221 -5.90 9.63 3.63
CA ALA A 221 -5.02 8.49 3.43
C ALA A 221 -5.13 7.95 1.99
N TRP A 222 -6.34 7.76 1.46
CA TRP A 222 -6.55 7.33 0.08
C TRP A 222 -6.02 8.35 -0.93
N ALA A 223 -6.25 9.64 -0.72
CA ALA A 223 -5.71 10.69 -1.58
C ALA A 223 -4.18 10.68 -1.59
N ALA A 224 -3.55 10.57 -0.42
CA ALA A 224 -2.10 10.48 -0.31
C ALA A 224 -1.52 9.23 -1.01
N ILE A 225 -2.18 8.07 -0.89
CA ILE A 225 -1.78 6.84 -1.60
C ILE A 225 -1.81 7.07 -3.12
N LEU A 226 -2.90 7.62 -3.65
CA LEU A 226 -3.11 7.82 -5.09
C LEU A 226 -2.17 8.88 -5.65
N ILE A 227 -2.01 10.01 -4.96
CA ILE A 227 -1.06 11.07 -5.33
C ILE A 227 0.37 10.51 -5.31
N TYR A 228 0.74 9.76 -4.28
CA TYR A 228 2.07 9.16 -4.21
C TYR A 228 2.32 8.14 -5.34
N GLN A 229 1.32 7.32 -5.67
CA GLN A 229 1.40 6.39 -6.80
C GLN A 229 1.60 7.13 -8.12
N ASP A 230 0.90 8.23 -8.35
CA ASP A 230 1.00 9.06 -9.55
C ASP A 230 2.37 9.75 -9.64
N LEU A 231 2.83 10.35 -8.54
CA LEU A 231 4.20 10.90 -8.44
C LEU A 231 5.28 9.85 -8.72
N ARG A 232 5.07 8.60 -8.32
CA ARG A 232 6.00 7.50 -8.59
C ARG A 232 5.98 7.12 -10.07
N ARG A 233 4.79 7.08 -10.68
CA ARG A 233 4.61 6.83 -12.12
C ARG A 233 5.33 7.89 -12.97
N ASP A 234 5.21 9.16 -12.62
CA ASP A 234 5.90 10.25 -13.33
C ASP A 234 7.42 10.14 -13.25
N ARG A 235 7.95 9.69 -12.11
CA ARG A 235 9.40 9.51 -11.90
C ARG A 235 9.97 8.26 -12.53
N ASP A 236 9.18 7.18 -12.60
CA ASP A 236 9.59 5.85 -13.07
C ASP A 236 8.45 5.19 -13.89
N PRO A 237 8.21 5.65 -15.14
CA PRO A 237 7.08 5.19 -15.94
C PRO A 237 7.12 3.71 -16.31
N ASP A 238 8.33 3.14 -16.41
CA ASP A 238 8.55 1.74 -16.79
C ASP A 238 8.24 0.76 -15.65
N ASN A 239 8.17 1.27 -14.42
CA ASN A 239 7.87 0.48 -13.24
C ASN A 239 6.92 1.30 -12.36
N PRO A 240 5.62 1.38 -12.68
CA PRO A 240 4.67 2.12 -11.85
C PRO A 240 4.40 1.38 -10.53
N LEU A 241 4.11 2.11 -9.45
CA LEU A 241 3.83 1.52 -8.13
C LEU A 241 2.48 0.82 -8.15
N THR A 242 2.45 -0.48 -7.85
CA THR A 242 1.20 -1.21 -7.57
C THR A 242 0.89 -1.13 -6.08
N VAL A 243 -0.34 -0.77 -5.74
CA VAL A 243 -0.81 -0.67 -4.35
C VAL A 243 -1.81 -1.80 -4.09
N ILE A 244 -1.64 -2.51 -2.96
CA ILE A 244 -2.65 -3.43 -2.46
C ILE A 244 -2.99 -3.03 -1.03
N ALA A 245 -4.18 -2.49 -0.83
CA ALA A 245 -4.61 -1.96 0.46
C ALA A 245 -5.84 -2.72 0.96
N SER A 246 -6.04 -2.78 2.27
CA SER A 246 -7.26 -3.33 2.86
C SER A 246 -8.12 -2.29 3.56
N CYS A 247 -9.43 -2.52 3.51
CA CYS A 247 -10.43 -1.79 4.29
C CYS A 247 -11.65 -2.67 4.59
N GLU A 248 -12.58 -2.18 5.40
CA GLU A 248 -13.91 -2.78 5.56
C GLU A 248 -14.89 -2.24 4.51
N ASP A 249 -14.76 -0.97 4.14
CA ASP A 249 -15.58 -0.25 3.17
C ASP A 249 -14.71 0.61 2.24
N SER A 250 -14.95 0.58 0.93
CA SER A 250 -14.17 1.33 -0.08
C SER A 250 -14.85 2.61 -0.57
N SER A 251 -16.01 2.99 -0.05
CA SER A 251 -16.74 4.19 -0.51
C SER A 251 -15.92 5.48 -0.39
N ASP A 252 -14.96 5.51 0.55
CA ASP A 252 -14.03 6.62 0.69
C ASP A 252 -13.01 6.69 -0.48
N VAL A 253 -12.71 5.56 -1.14
CA VAL A 253 -11.84 5.51 -2.34
C VAL A 253 -12.54 6.07 -3.55
N ASP A 254 -13.79 5.65 -3.79
CA ASP A 254 -14.58 6.12 -4.92
C ASP A 254 -14.73 7.65 -4.88
N LEU A 255 -15.04 8.18 -3.68
CA LEU A 255 -15.14 9.62 -3.46
C LEU A 255 -13.84 10.37 -3.77
N VAL A 256 -12.69 9.77 -3.44
CA VAL A 256 -11.38 10.38 -3.69
C VAL A 256 -10.99 10.26 -5.16
N LEU A 257 -11.29 9.14 -5.82
CA LEU A 257 -11.06 8.96 -7.25
C LEU A 257 -11.87 9.98 -8.07
N ASP A 258 -13.15 10.16 -7.74
CA ASP A 258 -14.02 11.19 -8.33
C ASP A 258 -13.44 12.60 -8.13
N ALA A 259 -12.84 12.86 -6.96
CA ALA A 259 -12.21 14.15 -6.64
C ALA A 259 -10.92 14.40 -7.44
N LEU A 260 -10.19 13.33 -7.71
CA LEU A 260 -8.85 13.33 -8.29
C LEU A 260 -8.81 13.00 -9.78
N GLU A 261 -9.95 12.82 -10.47
CA GLU A 261 -10.02 12.31 -11.84
C GLU A 261 -9.03 12.96 -12.83
N SER A 262 -8.73 14.26 -12.67
CA SER A 262 -7.78 14.97 -13.54
C SER A 262 -6.33 15.01 -13.04
N GLN A 263 -6.06 14.49 -11.84
CA GLN A 263 -4.80 14.61 -11.11
C GLN A 263 -4.12 13.26 -10.85
N VAL A 264 -4.86 12.16 -10.85
CA VAL A 264 -4.30 10.81 -10.70
C VAL A 264 -4.89 9.87 -11.75
N SER A 265 -4.09 8.91 -12.20
CA SER A 265 -4.57 7.92 -13.18
C SER A 265 -4.01 6.53 -12.89
N PRO A 266 -4.55 5.83 -11.86
CA PRO A 266 -4.19 4.44 -11.61
C PRO A 266 -4.49 3.59 -12.86
N THR A 267 -3.68 2.55 -13.11
CA THR A 267 -3.86 1.69 -14.31
C THR A 267 -5.23 1.02 -14.30
N SER A 268 -5.66 0.58 -13.12
CA SER A 268 -6.99 0.06 -12.83
C SER A 268 -7.22 0.09 -11.32
N VAL A 269 -8.48 0.12 -10.91
CA VAL A 269 -8.89 -0.07 -9.52
C VAL A 269 -9.78 -1.31 -9.46
N SER A 270 -9.47 -2.25 -8.57
CA SER A 270 -10.21 -3.51 -8.45
C SER A 270 -10.48 -3.83 -6.99
N GLU A 271 -11.66 -4.36 -6.70
CA GLU A 271 -12.07 -4.77 -5.36
C GLU A 271 -12.10 -6.30 -5.24
N LEU A 272 -11.55 -6.81 -4.14
CA LEU A 272 -11.58 -8.22 -3.79
C LEU A 272 -12.31 -8.38 -2.45
N PRO A 273 -13.58 -8.84 -2.45
CA PRO A 273 -14.31 -9.09 -1.23
C PRO A 273 -13.81 -10.36 -0.53
N LEU A 274 -13.52 -10.26 0.76
CA LEU A 274 -13.21 -11.36 1.66
C LEU A 274 -14.33 -11.55 2.68
N THR A 275 -14.83 -12.77 2.74
CA THR A 275 -15.80 -13.19 3.75
C THR A 275 -15.11 -13.84 4.94
N ARG A 276 -15.66 -13.62 6.14
CA ARG A 276 -15.18 -14.30 7.34
C ARG A 276 -15.53 -15.78 7.32
N HIS A 277 -14.52 -16.64 7.44
CA HIS A 277 -14.77 -18.07 7.63
C HIS A 277 -15.30 -18.35 9.05
N PRO A 278 -16.27 -19.26 9.20
CA PRO A 278 -16.75 -19.69 10.51
C PRO A 278 -15.61 -20.39 11.27
N ARG A 279 -15.49 -20.11 12.57
CA ARG A 279 -14.61 -20.89 13.45
C ARG A 279 -15.25 -22.24 13.67
N HIS A 280 -14.54 -23.32 13.32
CA HIS A 280 -14.93 -24.68 13.65
C HIS A 280 -14.50 -25.05 15.07
#